data_AF-A0A2M9J270-F1
#
_entry.id   AF-A0A2M9J270-F1
#
_cell.length_a   1.000
_cell.length_b   1.000
_cell.length_c   1.000
_cell.angle_alpha   90.00
_cell.angle_beta   90.00
_cell.angle_gamma   90.00
#
_symmetry.space_group_name_H-M   'P 1'
#
loop_
_entity.id
_entity.type
_entity.pdbx_description
1 polymer ?
#
loop_
_entity_poly.entity_id
_entity_poly.type
_entity_poly.pdbx_seq_one_letter_code
_entity_poly.pdbx_strand_id
1 'polypeptide(L)'
;MSEPTPHLWEIDHPYYCTEGNYYERGLHDVYDSWDQFHADWGDADHDMNLVFRWDWQRDSGEFLEEGETPGPDVLKVFWVLQRKAIIRSTECTVTEADEPAVKAWLADRAKTMAAIWEPFGVATEAGERDDD
;
A
#
# COMPACT_ATOMS: atom_id res chain seq x y z
N MET A 1 13.79 -17.27 -19.70
CA MET A 1 12.50 -17.44 -19.01
C MET A 1 12.43 -16.30 -18.03
N SER A 2 11.50 -15.35 -18.19
CA SER A 2 11.33 -14.28 -17.22
C SER A 2 10.83 -14.89 -15.91
N GLU A 3 11.36 -14.46 -14.78
CA GLU A 3 10.85 -14.86 -13.48
C GLU A 3 9.37 -14.45 -13.32
N PRO A 4 8.56 -15.24 -12.60
CA PRO A 4 7.18 -14.86 -12.31
C PRO A 4 7.17 -13.53 -11.55
N THR A 5 6.25 -12.64 -11.91
CA THR A 5 6.03 -11.39 -11.16
C THR A 5 5.55 -11.74 -9.75
N PRO A 6 6.17 -11.21 -8.69
CA PRO A 6 5.76 -11.51 -7.32
C PRO A 6 4.32 -11.07 -7.08
N HIS A 7 3.68 -11.77 -6.15
CA HIS A 7 2.41 -11.35 -5.59
C HIS A 7 2.58 -10.10 -4.74
N LEU A 8 1.53 -9.28 -4.63
CA LEU A 8 1.60 -8.04 -3.87
C LEU A 8 1.94 -8.27 -2.39
N TRP A 9 1.47 -9.36 -1.79
CA TRP A 9 1.77 -9.74 -0.40
C TRP A 9 3.18 -10.31 -0.18
N GLU A 10 3.95 -10.51 -1.25
CA GLU A 10 5.35 -10.96 -1.15
C GLU A 10 6.34 -9.78 -1.17
N ILE A 11 5.84 -8.54 -1.34
CA ILE A 11 6.67 -7.35 -1.49
C ILE A 11 6.79 -6.65 -0.14
N ASP A 12 8.03 -6.53 0.35
CA ASP A 12 8.37 -5.64 1.46
C ASP A 12 9.05 -4.36 0.96
N HIS A 13 8.59 -3.22 1.47
CA HIS A 13 9.04 -1.91 1.01
C HIS A 13 10.22 -1.34 1.81
N PRO A 14 11.21 -0.73 1.11
CA PRO A 14 12.27 0.17 1.57
C PRO A 14 12.19 0.89 2.91
N TYR A 15 10.99 1.38 3.14
CA TYR A 15 10.73 2.61 3.83
C TYR A 15 9.62 2.37 4.82
N TYR A 16 9.99 2.35 6.10
CA TYR A 16 9.03 2.24 7.19
C TYR A 16 8.15 3.49 7.26
N CYS A 17 6.85 3.29 7.40
CA CYS A 17 5.82 4.32 7.57
C CYS A 17 4.69 3.75 8.42
N THR A 18 4.28 4.49 9.45
CA THR A 18 3.13 4.15 10.31
C THR A 18 1.84 4.75 9.76
N GLU A 19 0.72 4.17 10.12
CA GLU A 19 -0.61 4.62 9.74
C GLU A 19 -0.96 5.97 10.37
N GLY A 20 -1.79 6.75 9.66
CA GLY A 20 -2.31 8.00 10.17
C GLY A 20 -1.31 9.15 10.06
N ASN A 21 -1.37 10.03 11.07
CA ASN A 21 -0.54 11.22 11.17
C ASN A 21 -0.38 11.61 12.64
N TYR A 22 0.87 11.78 13.09
CA TYR A 22 1.15 12.15 14.47
C TYR A 22 0.58 13.55 14.84
N TYR A 23 0.57 14.48 13.88
CA TYR A 23 0.19 15.87 14.11
C TYR A 23 -1.32 16.12 14.06
N GLU A 24 -2.10 15.18 13.51
CA GLU A 24 -3.55 15.29 13.44
C GLU A 24 -4.21 13.90 13.53
N ARG A 25 -5.13 13.76 14.50
CA ARG A 25 -5.87 12.52 14.72
C ARG A 25 -6.93 12.32 13.64
N GLY A 26 -7.28 11.06 13.38
CA GLY A 26 -8.37 10.71 12.44
C GLY A 26 -7.95 10.74 10.97
N LEU A 27 -6.65 10.78 10.67
CA LEU A 27 -6.12 10.69 9.31
C LEU A 27 -5.84 9.24 8.88
N HIS A 28 -6.67 8.32 9.37
CA HIS A 28 -6.62 6.90 9.03
C HIS A 28 -8.06 6.39 8.87
N ASP A 29 -8.43 5.97 7.67
CA ASP A 29 -9.75 5.36 7.40
C ASP A 29 -9.59 3.85 7.23
N VAL A 30 -10.57 3.10 7.73
CA VAL A 30 -10.64 1.63 7.64
C VAL A 30 -11.87 1.27 6.82
N TYR A 31 -11.70 0.35 5.87
CA TYR A 31 -12.74 -0.15 4.98
C TYR A 31 -12.89 -1.66 5.11
N ASP A 32 -14.12 -2.17 5.05
CA ASP A 32 -14.39 -3.60 5.22
C ASP A 32 -14.06 -4.42 3.95
N SER A 33 -13.83 -3.76 2.82
CA SER A 33 -13.50 -4.43 1.56
C SER A 33 -12.79 -3.51 0.57
N TRP A 34 -12.12 -4.14 -0.41
CA TRP A 34 -11.60 -3.46 -1.59
C TRP A 34 -12.65 -2.60 -2.30
N ASP A 35 -13.86 -3.12 -2.49
CA ASP A 35 -14.93 -2.40 -3.20
C ASP A 35 -15.33 -1.09 -2.49
N GLN A 36 -15.40 -1.08 -1.15
CA GLN A 36 -15.71 0.13 -0.39
C GLN A 36 -14.58 1.15 -0.50
N PHE A 37 -13.33 0.70 -0.35
CA PHE A 37 -12.16 1.56 -0.54
C PHE A 37 -12.16 2.16 -1.97
N HIS A 38 -12.39 1.33 -2.98
CA HIS A 38 -12.35 1.75 -4.37
C HIS A 38 -13.52 2.67 -4.75
N ALA A 39 -14.69 2.54 -4.10
CA ALA A 39 -15.80 3.47 -4.29
C ALA A 39 -15.42 4.91 -3.87
N ASP A 40 -14.61 5.06 -2.82
CA ASP A 40 -14.18 6.38 -2.31
C ASP A 40 -12.93 6.90 -3.03
N TRP A 41 -11.95 6.03 -3.27
CA TRP A 41 -10.60 6.42 -3.71
C TRP A 41 -10.24 5.96 -5.12
N GLY A 42 -11.03 5.09 -5.73
CA GLY A 42 -10.73 4.49 -7.04
C GLY A 42 -10.43 5.54 -8.11
N ASP A 43 -11.32 6.53 -8.20
CA ASP A 43 -11.26 7.63 -9.17
C ASP A 43 -10.68 8.93 -8.58
N ALA A 44 -10.06 8.88 -7.39
CA ALA A 44 -9.48 10.07 -6.76
C ALA A 44 -8.40 10.69 -7.67
N ASP A 45 -8.38 12.02 -7.81
CA ASP A 45 -7.43 12.74 -8.66
C ASP A 45 -5.97 12.45 -8.25
N HIS A 46 -5.13 12.05 -9.22
CA HIS A 46 -3.75 11.63 -9.01
C HIS A 46 -2.82 12.78 -8.61
N ASP A 47 -3.06 13.98 -9.13
CA ASP A 47 -2.26 15.18 -8.85
C ASP A 47 -2.61 15.77 -7.48
N MET A 48 -3.77 15.38 -6.93
CA MET A 48 -4.22 15.84 -5.62
C MET A 48 -4.02 14.81 -4.51
N ASN A 49 -3.99 13.51 -4.84
CA ASN A 49 -3.94 12.40 -3.89
C ASN A 49 -2.82 11.43 -4.30
N LEU A 50 -1.58 11.81 -3.99
CA LEU A 50 -0.41 11.01 -4.33
C LEU A 50 -0.35 9.77 -3.43
N VAL A 51 -0.44 8.58 -4.02
CA VAL A 51 -0.06 7.34 -3.35
C VAL A 51 1.46 7.25 -3.38
N PHE A 52 2.10 7.28 -2.21
CA PHE A 52 3.56 7.20 -2.12
C PHE A 52 4.06 5.86 -1.59
N ARG A 53 3.19 5.09 -0.95
CA ARG A 53 3.45 3.74 -0.46
C ARG A 53 2.15 2.96 -0.39
N TRP A 54 2.25 1.65 -0.54
CA TRP A 54 1.21 0.69 -0.23
C TRP A 54 1.87 -0.49 0.49
N ASP A 55 1.11 -1.28 1.23
CA ASP A 55 1.60 -2.54 1.80
C ASP A 55 0.44 -3.55 1.80
N TRP A 56 0.64 -4.73 1.24
CA TRP A 56 -0.31 -5.84 1.39
C TRP A 56 0.19 -6.72 2.53
N GLN A 57 -0.45 -6.62 3.68
CA GLN A 57 -0.11 -7.37 4.87
C GLN A 57 -0.94 -8.65 4.94
N ARG A 58 -0.24 -9.78 4.90
CA ARG A 58 -0.81 -11.10 5.14
C ARG A 58 -0.44 -11.55 6.53
N ASP A 59 -1.43 -12.00 7.30
CA ASP A 59 -1.17 -12.69 8.55
C ASP A 59 -0.58 -14.07 8.22
N SER A 60 0.68 -14.29 8.58
CA SER A 60 1.36 -15.56 8.35
C SER A 60 0.79 -16.69 9.21
N GLY A 61 0.04 -16.36 10.26
CA GLY A 61 -0.46 -17.31 11.25
C GLY A 61 0.64 -17.93 12.11
N GLU A 62 1.89 -17.48 12.01
CA GLU A 62 3.05 -18.10 12.63
C GLU A 62 2.97 -18.11 14.17
N PHE A 63 2.32 -17.11 14.75
CA PHE A 63 2.21 -16.93 16.19
C PHE A 63 0.82 -17.26 16.77
N LEU A 64 -0.03 -17.96 16.00
CA LEU A 64 -1.38 -18.32 16.42
C LEU A 64 -1.39 -19.52 17.37
N GLU A 65 -2.28 -19.51 18.35
CA GLU A 65 -2.53 -20.66 19.22
C GLU A 65 -3.35 -21.76 18.52
N GLU A 66 -3.36 -22.97 19.07
CA GLU A 66 -4.14 -24.08 18.52
C GLU A 66 -5.64 -23.75 18.53
N GLY A 67 -6.24 -23.67 17.34
CA GLY A 67 -7.65 -23.35 17.14
C GLY A 67 -7.92 -21.89 16.71
N GLU A 68 -6.88 -21.06 16.63
CA GLU A 68 -6.96 -19.73 16.04
C GLU A 68 -6.74 -19.79 14.53
N THR A 69 -7.37 -18.86 13.81
CA THR A 69 -7.20 -18.70 12.36
C THR A 69 -6.53 -17.35 12.08
N PRO A 70 -5.68 -17.27 11.05
CA PRO A 70 -5.11 -16.00 10.64
C PRO A 70 -6.17 -14.94 10.41
N GLY A 71 -5.85 -13.71 10.76
CA GLY A 71 -6.64 -12.56 10.39
C GLY A 71 -6.76 -12.43 8.87
N PRO A 72 -7.74 -11.63 8.40
CA PRO A 72 -7.85 -11.34 6.98
C PRO A 72 -6.62 -10.56 6.48
N ASP A 73 -6.30 -10.73 5.20
CA ASP A 73 -5.31 -9.88 4.54
C ASP A 73 -5.78 -8.42 4.51
N VAL A 74 -4.84 -7.50 4.66
CA VAL A 74 -5.11 -6.05 4.69
C VAL A 74 -4.23 -5.34 3.69
N LEU A 75 -4.83 -4.52 2.83
CA LEU A 75 -4.12 -3.57 1.99
C LEU A 75 -4.10 -2.21 2.69
N LYS A 76 -2.90 -1.71 2.97
CA LYS A 76 -2.66 -0.35 3.46
C LYS A 76 -2.19 0.53 2.31
N VAL A 77 -2.72 1.73 2.23
CA VAL A 77 -2.34 2.74 1.24
C VAL A 77 -2.01 4.05 1.94
N PHE A 78 -0.90 4.66 1.57
CA PHE A 78 -0.37 5.87 2.20
C PHE A 78 -0.33 7.01 1.20
N TRP A 79 -0.82 8.16 1.66
CA TRP A 79 -1.16 9.29 0.82
C TRP A 79 -0.46 10.57 1.24
N VAL A 80 -0.12 11.39 0.24
CA VAL A 80 0.11 12.82 0.41
C VAL A 80 -0.98 13.59 -0.33
N LEU A 81 -1.81 14.30 0.43
CA LEU A 81 -2.87 15.19 -0.06
C LEU A 81 -2.31 16.62 -0.13
N GLN A 82 -1.74 16.96 -1.29
CA GLN A 82 -0.85 18.13 -1.43
C GLN A 82 -1.51 19.47 -1.09
N ARG A 83 -2.81 19.66 -1.40
CA ARG A 83 -3.47 20.98 -1.23
C ARG A 83 -3.51 21.45 0.23
N LYS A 84 -3.44 20.50 1.16
CA LYS A 84 -3.47 20.75 2.60
C LYS A 84 -2.21 20.25 3.32
N ALA A 85 -1.21 19.77 2.57
CA ALA A 85 -0.04 19.10 3.13
C ALA A 85 -0.40 17.97 4.13
N ILE A 86 -1.46 17.22 3.83
CA ILE A 86 -1.93 16.14 4.70
C ILE A 86 -1.20 14.85 4.31
N ILE A 87 -0.53 14.24 5.28
CA ILE A 87 -0.12 12.83 5.21
C ILE A 87 -1.23 12.03 5.88
N ARG A 88 -1.70 10.97 5.22
CA ARG A 88 -2.73 10.08 5.78
C ARG A 88 -2.55 8.67 5.27
N SER A 89 -3.24 7.72 5.88
CA SER A 89 -3.35 6.36 5.34
C SER A 89 -4.80 5.90 5.28
N THR A 90 -5.01 4.81 4.57
CA THR A 90 -6.25 4.05 4.51
C THR A 90 -5.91 2.58 4.58
N GLU A 91 -6.77 1.76 5.16
CA GLU A 91 -6.65 0.31 5.08
C GLU A 91 -7.96 -0.34 4.66
N CYS A 92 -7.87 -1.45 3.95
CA CYS A 92 -9.04 -2.24 3.57
C CYS A 92 -8.75 -3.72 3.64
N THR A 93 -9.75 -4.51 4.02
CA THR A 93 -9.68 -5.97 3.92
C THR A 93 -9.66 -6.39 2.46
N VAL A 94 -8.74 -7.29 2.10
CA VAL A 94 -8.56 -7.80 0.75
C VAL A 94 -8.41 -9.32 0.76
N THR A 95 -8.55 -9.94 -0.41
CA THR A 95 -8.32 -11.36 -0.64
C THR A 95 -7.46 -11.56 -1.89
N GLU A 96 -6.92 -12.76 -2.10
CA GLU A 96 -6.16 -13.08 -3.32
C GLU A 96 -6.97 -12.83 -4.61
N ALA A 97 -8.30 -12.94 -4.55
CA ALA A 97 -9.17 -12.66 -5.69
C ALA A 97 -9.16 -11.18 -6.09
N ASP A 98 -8.84 -10.27 -5.17
CA ASP A 98 -8.78 -8.83 -5.41
C ASP A 98 -7.44 -8.40 -6.04
N GLU A 99 -6.40 -9.24 -5.96
CA GLU A 99 -5.05 -8.90 -6.40
C GLU A 99 -4.96 -8.33 -7.81
N PRO A 100 -5.65 -8.89 -8.84
CA PRO A 100 -5.58 -8.33 -10.18
C PRO A 100 -6.12 -6.89 -10.26
N ALA A 101 -7.19 -6.57 -9.52
CA ALA A 101 -7.78 -5.24 -9.49
C ALA A 101 -6.89 -4.26 -8.72
N VAL A 102 -6.38 -4.68 -7.56
CA VAL A 102 -5.45 -3.89 -6.74
C VAL A 102 -4.17 -3.57 -7.52
N LYS A 103 -3.58 -4.59 -8.18
CA LYS A 103 -2.35 -4.45 -8.98
C LYS A 103 -2.55 -3.48 -10.15
N ALA A 104 -3.68 -3.55 -10.84
CA ALA A 104 -4.00 -2.60 -11.91
C ALA A 104 -4.13 -1.17 -11.39
N TRP A 105 -4.82 -0.98 -10.27
CA TRP A 105 -5.00 0.33 -9.65
C TRP A 105 -3.66 0.92 -9.15
N LEU A 106 -2.86 0.15 -8.41
CA LEU A 106 -1.55 0.57 -7.93
C LEU A 106 -0.58 0.91 -9.07
N ALA A 107 -0.59 0.12 -10.16
CA ALA A 107 0.24 0.41 -11.33
C ALA A 107 -0.12 1.75 -11.98
N ASP A 108 -1.41 2.12 -11.98
CA ASP A 108 -1.85 3.42 -12.47
C ASP A 108 -1.39 4.56 -11.54
N ARG A 109 -1.53 4.38 -10.22
CA ARG A 109 -1.05 5.34 -9.20
C ARG A 109 0.47 5.52 -9.22
N ALA A 110 1.23 4.45 -9.48
CA ALA A 110 2.69 4.48 -9.53
C ALA A 110 3.24 5.39 -10.64
N LYS A 111 2.48 5.62 -11.72
CA LYS A 111 2.90 6.50 -12.82
C LYS A 111 3.22 7.92 -12.34
N THR A 112 2.41 8.47 -11.44
CA THR A 112 2.61 9.82 -10.90
C THR A 112 3.89 9.88 -10.07
N MET A 113 4.13 8.88 -9.21
CA MET A 113 5.37 8.81 -8.42
C MET A 113 6.60 8.65 -9.34
N ALA A 114 6.53 7.79 -10.35
CA ALA A 114 7.61 7.61 -11.31
C ALA A 114 7.92 8.92 -12.07
N ALA A 115 6.89 9.66 -12.50
CA ALA A 115 7.05 10.92 -13.21
C ALA A 115 7.75 12.00 -12.35
N ILE A 116 7.52 12.03 -11.03
CA ILE A 116 8.20 12.95 -10.11
C ILE A 116 9.73 12.74 -10.13
N TRP A 117 10.17 11.48 -10.24
CA TRP A 117 11.59 11.10 -10.16
C TRP A 117 12.24 10.77 -11.51
N GLU A 118 11.48 10.81 -12.60
CA GLU A 118 11.95 10.56 -13.98
C GLU A 118 13.27 11.27 -14.31
N PRO A 119 13.49 12.56 -13.96
CA PRO A 119 14.71 13.27 -14.34
C PRO A 119 16.01 12.65 -13.82
N PHE A 120 15.94 11.81 -12.79
CA PHE A 120 17.11 11.23 -12.12
C PHE A 120 17.38 9.78 -12.49
N GLY A 121 16.47 9.10 -13.21
CA GLY A 121 16.62 7.69 -13.56
C GLY A 121 16.86 6.82 -12.33
N VAL A 122 15.83 6.66 -11.48
CA VAL A 122 15.95 5.95 -10.20
C VAL A 122 16.41 4.50 -10.44
N ALA A 123 17.62 4.18 -9.97
CA ALA A 123 18.13 2.81 -9.93
C ALA A 123 17.72 2.14 -8.62
N THR A 124 17.21 0.91 -8.68
CA THR A 124 16.97 0.07 -7.49
C THR A 124 18.21 -0.77 -7.21
N GLU A 125 19.06 -0.35 -6.28
CA GLU A 125 20.05 -1.25 -5.68
C GLU A 125 19.36 -2.00 -4.52
N ALA A 126 19.25 -3.32 -4.63
CA ALA A 126 18.70 -4.16 -3.58
C ALA A 126 19.70 -4.24 -2.41
N GLY A 127 19.57 -3.32 -1.44
CA GLY A 127 20.32 -3.37 -0.20
C GLY A 127 19.61 -4.28 0.80
N GLU A 128 20.26 -5.37 1.22
CA GLU A 128 19.90 -6.13 2.42
C GLU A 128 19.78 -5.16 3.61
N ARG A 129 18.62 -5.12 4.24
CA ARG A 129 18.43 -4.46 5.53
C ARG A 129 18.75 -5.51 6.61
N ASP A 130 19.81 -5.26 7.37
CA ASP A 130 20.02 -5.93 8.66
C ASP A 130 18.95 -5.41 9.62
N ASP A 131 18.11 -6.32 10.12
CA ASP A 131 17.13 -6.04 11.18
C ASP A 131 17.88 -5.97 12.53
N ASP A 132 17.92 -4.79 13.13
CA ASP A 132 18.37 -4.51 14.52
C ASP A 132 17.15 -4.21 15.42
#